data_AF-A0A4Q9QA14-F1
#
_entry.id   AF-A0A4Q9QA14-F1
#
_cell.length_a   1.000
_cell.length_b   1.000
_cell.length_c   1.000
_cell.angle_alpha   90.00
_cell.angle_beta   90.00
_cell.angle_gamma   90.00
#
_symmetry.space_group_name_H-M   'P 1'
#
loop_
_entity.id
_entity.type
_entity.pdbx_description
1 polymer ?
#
loop_
_entity_poly.entity_id
_entity_poly.type
_entity_poly.pdbx_seq_one_letter_code
_entity_poly.pdbx_strand_id
1 'polypeptide(L)'
;MQQYHREDEAGQHTHLGHLLSQSHYLSDTAISTVTKAIFSCLKSVVGTDEDDIEELNKLGEYHKNCLLRPFRKFTTRTSSGWSPPSRPLFELTKEQINEMLAESPRNFSTSRKLVMKREDYRCIVTRIADFDFIQELEYSTGQPCEGTVESLVCCHIFAESTNLDINEGVKVSVNRRHTQYSFLCTGEPDSAG
;
A
#
# COMPACT_ATOMS: atom_id res chain seq x y z
N MET A 1 -28.87 8.89 21.59
CA MET A 1 -27.46 8.53 21.84
C MET A 1 -27.42 7.05 22.19
N GLN A 2 -27.07 6.17 21.23
CA GLN A 2 -26.56 4.79 21.41
C GLN A 2 -26.80 4.02 20.10
N GLN A 3 -25.83 4.11 19.19
CA GLN A 3 -25.70 3.20 18.05
C GLN A 3 -24.27 3.26 17.51
N TYR A 4 -23.30 3.01 18.39
CA TYR A 4 -21.89 2.82 18.05
C TYR A 4 -21.35 1.80 19.06
N HIS A 5 -21.66 0.52 18.89
CA HIS A 5 -21.02 -0.60 19.61
C HIS A 5 -21.45 -1.96 19.04
N ARG A 6 -21.45 -2.15 17.71
CA ARG A 6 -21.75 -3.47 17.12
C ARG A 6 -20.74 -3.98 16.09
N GLU A 7 -19.62 -3.29 15.88
CA GLU A 7 -18.62 -3.73 14.90
C GLU A 7 -17.38 -4.40 15.53
N ASP A 8 -17.28 -4.48 16.87
CA ASP A 8 -16.09 -5.04 17.54
C ASP A 8 -16.17 -6.55 17.86
N GLU A 9 -17.31 -7.21 17.59
CA GLU A 9 -17.53 -8.64 17.88
C GLU A 9 -17.55 -9.52 16.60
N ALA A 10 -17.26 -8.95 15.43
CA ALA A 10 -17.00 -9.75 14.24
C ALA A 10 -15.53 -10.16 14.26
N GLY A 11 -15.25 -11.45 14.43
CA GLY A 11 -13.87 -11.95 14.48
C GLY A 11 -13.06 -11.46 13.28
N GLN A 12 -11.81 -11.09 13.51
CA GLN A 12 -10.96 -10.41 12.52
C GLN A 12 -10.78 -11.24 11.23
N HIS A 13 -10.94 -12.56 11.33
CA HIS A 13 -11.01 -13.50 10.21
C HIS A 13 -12.15 -13.22 9.20
N THR A 14 -13.22 -12.51 9.60
CA THR A 14 -14.35 -12.12 8.72
C THR A 14 -13.86 -11.31 7.51
N HIS A 15 -12.78 -10.54 7.68
CA HIS A 15 -12.17 -9.78 6.60
C HIS A 15 -11.55 -10.67 5.51
N LEU A 16 -11.01 -11.83 5.89
CA LEU A 16 -10.41 -12.78 4.94
C LEU A 16 -11.49 -13.41 4.05
N GLY A 17 -12.63 -13.79 4.64
CA GLY A 17 -13.78 -14.29 3.89
C GLY A 17 -14.34 -13.25 2.90
N HIS A 18 -14.41 -11.98 3.31
CA HIS A 18 -14.82 -10.90 2.41
C HIS A 18 -13.82 -10.64 1.29
N LEU A 19 -12.52 -10.76 1.57
CA LEU A 19 -11.48 -10.59 0.55
C LEU A 19 -11.58 -11.66 -0.53
N LEU A 20 -11.78 -12.92 -0.13
CA LEU A 20 -11.92 -14.04 -1.07
C LEU A 20 -13.24 -14.01 -1.85
N SER A 21 -14.31 -13.40 -1.32
CA SER A 21 -15.56 -13.24 -2.06
C SER A 21 -15.49 -12.18 -3.17
N GLN A 22 -14.45 -11.34 -3.15
CA GLN A 22 -14.12 -10.39 -4.22
C GLN A 22 -13.08 -10.95 -5.20
N SER A 23 -12.99 -12.28 -5.34
CA SER A 23 -11.99 -12.97 -6.16
C SER A 23 -11.88 -12.46 -7.59
N HIS A 24 -12.94 -11.94 -8.19
CA HIS A 24 -12.93 -11.38 -9.56
C HIS A 24 -12.10 -10.09 -9.69
N TYR A 25 -11.73 -9.45 -8.58
CA TYR A 25 -10.82 -8.30 -8.56
C TYR A 25 -9.39 -8.67 -8.13
N LEU A 26 -9.15 -9.92 -7.75
CA LEU A 26 -7.85 -10.41 -7.29
C LEU A 26 -7.16 -11.25 -8.37
N SER A 27 -5.83 -11.27 -8.37
CA SER A 27 -5.08 -12.19 -9.23
C SER A 27 -5.14 -13.61 -8.68
N ASP A 28 -5.03 -14.62 -9.56
CA ASP A 28 -4.98 -16.03 -9.16
C ASP A 28 -3.85 -16.30 -8.16
N THR A 29 -2.70 -15.62 -8.34
CA THR A 29 -1.58 -15.66 -7.39
C THR A 29 -1.99 -15.15 -6.01
N ALA A 30 -2.63 -13.98 -5.93
CA ALA A 30 -3.06 -13.40 -4.66
C ALA A 30 -4.09 -14.29 -3.95
N ILE A 31 -5.05 -14.85 -4.70
CA ILE A 31 -6.04 -15.79 -4.17
C ILE A 31 -5.33 -17.02 -3.59
N SER A 32 -4.46 -17.66 -4.39
CA SER A 32 -3.68 -18.84 -3.97
C SER A 32 -2.86 -18.57 -2.70
N THR A 33 -2.17 -17.43 -2.63
CA THR A 33 -1.35 -17.09 -1.47
C THR A 33 -2.19 -16.93 -0.20
N VAL A 34 -3.30 -16.19 -0.26
CA VAL A 34 -4.21 -16.02 0.90
C VAL A 34 -4.85 -17.33 1.30
N THR A 35 -5.29 -18.15 0.34
CA THR A 35 -5.87 -19.46 0.61
C THR A 35 -4.86 -20.40 1.28
N LYS A 36 -3.60 -20.43 0.82
CA LYS A 36 -2.53 -21.21 1.47
C LYS A 36 -2.26 -20.73 2.88
N ALA A 37 -2.22 -19.41 3.11
CA ALA A 37 -2.02 -18.85 4.45
C ALA A 37 -3.14 -19.26 5.41
N ILE A 38 -4.40 -19.22 4.97
CA ILE A 38 -5.56 -19.69 5.76
C ILE A 38 -5.42 -21.17 6.10
N PHE A 39 -5.11 -22.02 5.11
CA PHE A 39 -4.90 -23.45 5.37
C PHE A 39 -3.72 -23.72 6.31
N SER A 40 -2.68 -22.89 6.27
CA SER A 40 -1.55 -23.00 7.20
C SER A 40 -1.90 -22.60 8.64
N CYS A 41 -2.92 -21.76 8.85
CA CYS A 41 -3.44 -21.42 10.17
C CYS A 41 -4.31 -22.54 10.75
N LEU A 42 -4.97 -23.33 9.90
CA LEU A 42 -5.78 -24.49 10.28
C LEU A 42 -4.86 -25.70 10.50
N LYS A 43 -4.18 -25.75 11.66
CA LYS A 43 -3.20 -26.81 11.95
C LYS A 43 -3.84 -28.12 12.39
N SER A 44 -5.12 -28.13 12.75
CA SER A 44 -5.71 -29.25 13.46
C SER A 44 -6.68 -30.10 12.63
N VAL A 45 -6.36 -31.39 12.54
CA VAL A 45 -7.37 -32.48 12.61
C VAL A 45 -7.56 -32.93 14.08
N VAL A 46 -6.63 -32.57 14.99
CA VAL A 46 -6.57 -32.99 16.41
C VAL A 46 -5.86 -31.92 17.28
N GLY A 47 -6.53 -30.82 17.55
CA GLY A 47 -6.06 -29.65 18.30
C GLY A 47 -7.28 -28.79 18.67
N THR A 48 -7.24 -28.17 19.84
CA THR A 48 -8.35 -27.34 20.33
C THR A 48 -8.58 -26.15 19.39
N ASP A 49 -9.84 -25.99 18.97
CA ASP A 49 -10.37 -25.00 18.01
C ASP A 49 -9.85 -23.56 18.27
N GLU A 50 -9.49 -23.25 19.52
CA GLU A 50 -9.03 -21.92 19.95
C GLU A 50 -7.69 -21.49 19.33
N ASP A 51 -6.71 -22.38 19.17
CA ASP A 51 -5.37 -22.03 18.64
C ASP A 51 -5.46 -21.67 17.14
N ASP A 52 -6.25 -22.43 16.39
CA ASP A 52 -6.48 -22.19 14.96
C ASP A 52 -7.26 -20.87 14.76
N ILE A 53 -8.21 -20.56 15.64
CA ILE A 53 -8.95 -19.28 15.64
C ILE A 53 -8.01 -18.10 15.95
N GLU A 54 -7.08 -18.25 16.89
CA GLU A 54 -6.12 -17.20 17.24
C GLU A 54 -5.20 -16.89 16.05
N GLU A 55 -4.61 -17.90 15.42
CA GLU A 55 -3.75 -17.73 14.26
C GLU A 55 -4.49 -17.14 13.06
N LEU A 56 -5.75 -17.56 12.84
CA LEU A 56 -6.59 -16.99 11.78
C LEU A 56 -6.95 -15.52 12.07
N ASN A 57 -7.16 -15.14 13.33
CA ASN A 57 -7.37 -13.75 13.72
C ASN A 57 -6.12 -12.91 13.49
N LYS A 58 -4.93 -13.40 13.86
CA LYS A 58 -3.65 -12.73 13.56
C LYS A 58 -3.47 -12.49 12.06
N LEU A 59 -3.80 -13.48 11.22
CA LEU A 59 -3.76 -13.36 9.76
C LEU A 59 -4.77 -12.30 9.25
N GLY A 60 -5.98 -12.29 9.81
CA GLY A 60 -7.01 -11.29 9.50
C GLY A 60 -6.58 -9.87 9.88
N GLU A 61 -5.96 -9.69 11.04
CA GLU A 61 -5.40 -8.43 11.50
C GLU A 61 -4.23 -7.96 10.62
N TYR A 62 -3.33 -8.86 10.23
CA TYR A 62 -2.24 -8.57 9.31
C TYR A 62 -2.79 -8.01 7.99
N HIS A 63 -3.73 -8.70 7.35
CA HIS A 63 -4.33 -8.22 6.10
C HIS A 63 -5.09 -6.90 6.27
N LYS A 64 -5.83 -6.70 7.37
CA LYS A 64 -6.47 -5.42 7.68
C LYS A 64 -5.44 -4.29 7.82
N ASN A 65 -4.33 -4.54 8.50
CA ASN A 65 -3.25 -3.57 8.68
C ASN A 65 -2.49 -3.29 7.38
N CYS A 66 -2.33 -4.28 6.51
CA CYS A 66 -1.63 -4.11 5.24
C CYS A 66 -2.50 -3.49 4.15
N LEU A 67 -3.77 -3.88 4.07
CA LEU A 67 -4.66 -3.51 2.97
C LEU A 67 -5.58 -2.34 3.30
N LEU A 68 -6.11 -2.24 4.53
CA LEU A 68 -7.14 -1.25 4.85
C LEU A 68 -6.58 -0.05 5.61
N ARG A 69 -5.60 -0.27 6.50
CA ARG A 69 -5.01 0.79 7.33
C ARG A 69 -4.33 1.90 6.52
N PRO A 70 -3.61 1.64 5.40
CA PRO A 70 -3.04 2.71 4.59
C PRO A 70 -4.11 3.69 4.09
N PHE A 71 -5.30 3.19 3.72
CA PHE A 71 -6.39 4.03 3.21
C PHE A 71 -7.22 4.68 4.34
N ARG A 72 -7.33 4.05 5.52
CA ARG A 72 -8.04 4.63 6.68
C ARG A 72 -7.32 5.83 7.29
N LYS A 73 -5.99 5.91 7.22
CA LYS A 73 -5.23 7.04 7.77
C LYS A 73 -5.55 8.38 7.08
N PHE A 74 -6.09 8.33 5.86
CA PHE A 74 -6.54 9.50 5.09
C PHE A 74 -8.01 9.84 5.30
N THR A 75 -8.77 9.01 6.02
CA THR A 75 -10.18 9.27 6.34
C THR A 75 -10.26 10.07 7.64
N THR A 76 -9.78 11.31 7.63
CA THR A 76 -10.19 12.24 8.69
C THR A 76 -11.70 12.41 8.59
N ARG A 77 -12.36 12.17 9.71
CA ARG A 77 -13.77 12.44 9.95
C ARG A 77 -14.03 13.88 9.52
N THR A 78 -14.71 14.10 8.40
CA THR A 78 -15.20 15.44 8.05
C THR A 78 -16.17 15.82 9.17
N SER A 79 -15.69 16.60 10.14
CA SER A 79 -16.54 17.06 11.23
C SER A 79 -17.61 17.93 10.62
N SER A 80 -18.82 17.38 10.52
CA SER A 80 -20.02 18.12 10.13
C SER A 80 -20.21 19.23 11.16
N GLY A 81 -19.83 20.46 10.80
CA GLY A 81 -20.03 21.65 11.63
C GLY A 81 -18.80 22.53 11.88
N TRP A 82 -17.60 22.22 11.35
CA TRP A 82 -16.47 23.12 11.50
C TRP A 82 -16.34 24.03 10.28
N SER A 83 -16.69 25.32 10.43
CA SER A 83 -16.19 26.37 9.53
C SER A 83 -14.66 26.26 9.56
N PRO A 84 -13.99 25.87 8.47
CA PRO A 84 -12.56 25.60 8.53
C PRO A 84 -11.87 26.81 9.15
N PRO A 85 -11.07 26.67 10.22
CA PRO A 85 -10.19 27.76 10.63
C PRO A 85 -9.44 28.12 9.35
N SER A 86 -9.49 29.41 8.97
CA SER A 86 -8.90 29.95 7.75
C SER A 86 -7.62 29.19 7.48
N ARG A 87 -7.58 28.44 6.36
CA ARG A 87 -6.47 27.54 6.02
C ARG A 87 -5.18 28.28 6.39
N PRO A 88 -4.35 27.77 7.32
CA PRO A 88 -3.10 28.45 7.63
C PRO A 88 -2.40 28.67 6.30
N LEU A 89 -1.98 29.91 6.06
CA LEU A 89 -1.32 30.30 4.83
C LEU A 89 -0.03 29.47 4.75
N PHE A 90 -0.13 28.29 4.16
CA PHE A 90 1.01 27.44 3.88
C PHE A 90 1.71 28.15 2.72
N GLU A 91 2.72 28.95 3.06
CA GLU A 91 3.69 29.48 2.12
C GLU A 91 4.42 28.27 1.53
N LEU A 92 3.80 27.63 0.54
CA LEU A 92 4.47 26.64 -0.29
C LEU A 92 5.65 27.37 -0.95
N THR A 93 6.85 26.85 -0.77
CA THR A 93 8.00 27.43 -1.47
C THR A 93 7.82 27.21 -2.97
N LYS A 94 8.48 28.03 -3.80
CA LYS A 94 8.41 27.88 -5.26
C LYS A 94 8.84 26.48 -5.70
N GLU A 95 9.78 25.89 -4.97
CA GLU A 95 10.29 24.53 -5.19
C GLU A 95 9.19 23.50 -4.94
N GLN A 96 8.43 23.62 -3.85
CA GLN A 96 7.31 22.72 -3.55
C GLN A 96 6.19 22.85 -4.60
N ILE A 97 5.88 24.07 -5.04
CA ILE A 97 4.90 24.30 -6.11
C ILE A 97 5.39 23.67 -7.42
N ASN A 98 6.65 23.87 -7.78
CA ASN A 98 7.23 23.29 -8.99
C ASN A 98 7.28 21.77 -8.93
N GLU A 99 7.55 21.17 -7.76
CA GLU A 99 7.50 19.73 -7.56
C GLU A 99 6.07 19.18 -7.71
N MET A 100 5.06 19.89 -7.19
CA MET A 100 3.65 19.53 -7.38
C MET A 100 3.17 19.71 -8.83
N LEU A 101 3.79 20.61 -9.58
CA LEU A 101 3.51 20.86 -11.00
C LEU A 101 4.41 20.05 -11.94
N ALA A 102 5.38 19.31 -11.41
CA ALA A 102 6.28 18.49 -12.20
C ALA A 102 5.48 17.44 -12.97
N GLU A 103 5.90 17.20 -14.21
CA GLU A 103 5.26 16.22 -15.06
C GLU A 103 5.34 14.82 -14.44
N SER A 104 4.25 14.05 -14.55
CA SER A 104 4.24 12.67 -14.06
C SER A 104 5.33 11.89 -14.80
N PRO A 105 6.15 11.10 -14.10
CA PRO A 105 7.23 10.38 -14.75
C PRO A 105 6.65 9.37 -15.74
N ARG A 106 7.22 9.35 -16.95
CA ARG A 106 6.70 8.56 -18.09
C ARG A 106 7.36 7.19 -18.24
N ASN A 107 8.34 6.87 -17.40
CA ASN A 107 9.04 5.59 -17.47
C ASN A 107 9.18 4.97 -16.08
N PHE A 108 9.17 3.64 -16.02
CA PHE A 108 9.24 2.88 -14.79
C PHE A 108 10.46 3.22 -13.93
N SER A 109 11.62 3.45 -14.54
CA SER A 109 12.87 3.70 -13.81
C SER A 109 12.88 5.03 -13.06
N THR A 110 12.33 6.10 -13.67
CA THR A 110 12.17 7.41 -13.00
C THR A 110 11.10 7.34 -11.92
N SER A 111 9.97 6.68 -12.18
CA SER A 111 8.93 6.42 -11.18
C SER A 111 9.50 5.67 -9.98
N ARG A 112 10.27 4.60 -10.19
CA ARG A 112 10.91 3.83 -9.11
C ARG A 112 11.80 4.72 -8.26
N LYS A 113 12.69 5.52 -8.85
CA LYS A 113 13.59 6.42 -8.10
C LYS A 113 12.84 7.45 -7.26
N LEU A 114 11.80 8.06 -7.82
CA LEU A 114 11.01 9.07 -7.12
C LEU A 114 10.23 8.47 -5.95
N VAL A 115 9.64 7.28 -6.15
CA VAL A 115 8.93 6.58 -5.07
C VAL A 115 9.91 6.11 -4.00
N MET A 116 11.07 5.57 -4.38
CA MET A 116 12.13 5.18 -3.44
C MET A 116 12.50 6.34 -2.52
N LYS A 117 12.77 7.51 -3.09
CA LYS A 117 13.07 8.72 -2.30
C LYS A 117 11.90 9.16 -1.42
N ARG A 118 10.66 9.11 -1.95
CA ARG A 118 9.45 9.54 -1.23
C ARG A 118 9.17 8.67 -0.01
N GLU A 119 9.38 7.36 -0.11
CA GLU A 119 9.09 6.40 0.95
C GLU A 119 10.29 6.11 1.87
N ASP A 120 11.37 6.88 1.75
CA ASP A 120 12.63 6.68 2.51
C ASP A 120 13.23 5.29 2.29
N TYR A 121 13.20 4.82 1.03
CA TYR A 121 13.67 3.50 0.61
C TYR A 121 13.05 2.35 1.40
N ARG A 122 11.82 2.52 1.87
CA ARG A 122 11.11 1.52 2.66
C ARG A 122 9.79 1.13 2.01
N CYS A 123 9.37 -0.11 2.24
CA CYS A 123 8.03 -0.56 1.89
C CYS A 123 6.99 0.32 2.59
N ILE A 124 5.98 0.77 1.84
CA ILE A 124 4.93 1.66 2.38
C ILE A 124 4.09 0.95 3.46
N VAL A 125 4.01 -0.38 3.38
CA VAL A 125 3.23 -1.21 4.29
C VAL A 125 4.08 -1.70 5.47
N THR A 126 5.14 -2.44 5.20
CA THR A 126 5.94 -3.13 6.23
C THR A 126 7.03 -2.25 6.84
N ARG A 127 7.38 -1.14 6.19
CA ARG A 127 8.50 -0.25 6.54
C ARG A 127 9.89 -0.91 6.53
N ILE A 128 9.98 -2.14 6.01
CA ILE A 128 11.24 -2.84 5.70
C ILE A 128 12.01 -2.04 4.65
N ALA A 129 13.32 -1.91 4.85
CA ALA A 129 14.20 -1.13 3.97
C ALA A 129 14.65 -1.94 2.74
N ASP A 130 14.92 -1.21 1.65
CA ASP A 130 15.42 -1.77 0.41
C ASP A 130 16.85 -2.32 0.56
N PHE A 131 17.05 -3.55 0.08
CA PHE A 131 18.33 -4.24 0.15
C PHE A 131 19.47 -3.48 -0.54
N ASP A 132 19.25 -3.02 -1.78
CA ASP A 132 20.29 -2.35 -2.57
C ASP A 132 20.72 -1.04 -1.89
N PHE A 133 19.75 -0.29 -1.38
CA PHE A 133 19.99 0.94 -0.64
C PHE A 133 20.80 0.71 0.65
N ILE A 134 20.44 -0.29 1.45
CA ILE A 134 21.16 -0.59 2.69
C ILE A 134 22.58 -1.07 2.38
N GLN A 135 22.76 -1.92 1.37
CA GLN A 135 24.10 -2.37 0.96
C GLN A 135 25.00 -1.19 0.53
N GLU A 136 24.47 -0.23 -0.22
CA GLU A 136 25.20 0.99 -0.61
C GLU A 136 25.52 1.88 0.61
N LEU A 137 24.59 1.97 1.56
CA LEU A 137 24.77 2.74 2.80
C LEU A 137 25.85 2.11 3.69
N GLU A 138 25.86 0.79 3.86
CA GLU A 138 26.88 0.06 4.60
C GLU A 138 28.26 0.21 3.95
N TYR A 139 28.33 0.12 2.62
CA TYR A 139 29.58 0.33 1.88
C TYR A 139 30.14 1.75 2.06
N SER A 140 29.26 2.77 2.05
CA SER A 140 29.67 4.17 2.17
C SER A 140 30.00 4.61 3.60
N THR A 141 29.33 4.04 4.60
CA THR A 141 29.50 4.42 6.02
C THR A 141 30.43 3.48 6.79
N GLY A 142 30.65 2.27 6.29
CA GLY A 142 31.43 1.22 6.97
C GLY A 142 30.73 0.65 8.21
N GLN A 143 29.47 1.01 8.45
CA GLN A 143 28.69 0.52 9.60
C GLN A 143 27.60 -0.43 9.11
N PRO A 144 27.51 -1.65 9.68
CA PRO A 144 26.40 -2.55 9.38
C PRO A 144 25.08 -1.94 9.86
N CYS A 145 24.06 -2.01 9.02
CA CYS A 145 22.71 -1.62 9.37
C CYS A 145 22.00 -2.80 10.02
N GLU A 146 21.58 -2.64 11.27
CA GLU A 146 20.77 -3.65 11.95
C GLU A 146 19.32 -3.59 11.48
N GLY A 147 18.78 -4.72 11.02
CA GLY A 147 17.37 -4.87 10.69
C GLY A 147 17.10 -5.81 9.53
N THR A 148 15.84 -6.14 9.33
CA THR A 148 15.38 -6.89 8.15
C THR A 148 15.40 -5.99 6.92
N VAL A 149 15.96 -6.52 5.82
CA VAL A 149 16.03 -5.85 4.51
C VAL A 149 15.46 -6.77 3.43
N GLU A 150 14.80 -6.19 2.44
CA GLU A 150 14.23 -6.93 1.31
C GLU A 150 14.35 -6.13 0.02
N SER A 151 14.32 -6.80 -1.14
CA SER A 151 14.25 -6.09 -2.42
C SER A 151 12.85 -5.49 -2.60
N LEU A 152 12.77 -4.19 -2.86
CA LEU A 152 11.49 -3.52 -3.04
C LEU A 152 11.14 -3.34 -4.52
N VAL A 153 9.87 -3.59 -4.82
CA VAL A 153 9.28 -3.42 -6.15
C VAL A 153 8.45 -2.15 -6.17
N CYS A 154 8.54 -1.40 -7.29
CA CYS A 154 7.67 -0.26 -7.56
C CYS A 154 6.35 -0.78 -8.13
N CYS A 155 5.27 -0.59 -7.38
CA CYS A 155 3.92 -0.98 -7.79
C CYS A 155 3.13 0.25 -8.25
N HIS A 156 2.31 0.09 -9.29
CA HIS A 156 1.38 1.11 -9.76
C HIS A 156 -0.06 0.74 -9.42
N ILE A 157 -0.87 1.70 -8.95
CA ILE A 157 -2.32 1.49 -8.75
C ILE A 157 -3.04 1.26 -10.09
N PHE A 158 -2.59 1.96 -11.14
CA PHE A 158 -3.13 1.85 -12.49
C PHE A 158 -2.04 1.33 -13.43
N ALA A 159 -2.44 0.48 -14.39
CA ALA A 159 -1.53 -0.03 -15.41
C ALA A 159 -0.89 1.12 -16.19
N GLU A 160 0.37 0.96 -16.59
CA GLU A 160 1.11 2.00 -17.33
C GLU A 160 0.39 2.40 -18.64
N SER A 161 -0.29 1.45 -19.30
CA SER A 161 -1.12 1.67 -20.49
C SER A 161 -2.34 2.58 -20.25
N THR A 162 -2.71 2.83 -19.00
CA THR A 162 -3.77 3.79 -18.64
C THR A 162 -3.27 5.23 -18.68
N ASN A 163 -1.96 5.45 -18.74
CA ASN A 163 -1.33 6.77 -18.84
C ASN A 163 -1.22 7.21 -20.31
N LEU A 164 -2.31 7.13 -21.08
CA LEU A 164 -2.34 7.63 -22.44
C LEU A 164 -2.47 9.17 -22.44
N ASP A 165 -1.54 9.83 -23.12
CA ASP A 165 -1.59 11.25 -23.44
C ASP A 165 -2.73 11.45 -24.45
N ILE A 166 -3.88 12.00 -24.03
CA ILE A 166 -4.94 12.37 -24.97
C ILE A 166 -4.47 13.62 -25.70
N ASN A 167 -3.62 13.43 -26.69
CA ASN A 167 -3.08 14.52 -27.48
C ASN A 167 -3.49 14.33 -28.94
N GLU A 168 -4.80 14.40 -29.20
CA GLU A 168 -5.33 14.66 -30.55
C GLU A 168 -6.55 15.58 -30.47
N GLY A 169 -6.33 16.87 -30.77
CA GLY A 169 -7.21 17.69 -31.60
C GLY A 169 -8.63 18.05 -31.12
N VAL A 170 -9.16 17.51 -30.03
CA VAL A 170 -10.52 17.84 -29.57
C VAL A 170 -10.45 18.59 -28.25
N LYS A 171 -10.93 19.84 -28.26
CA LYS A 171 -11.21 20.63 -27.06
C LYS A 171 -12.33 19.96 -26.27
N VAL A 172 -12.01 18.90 -25.54
CA VAL A 172 -12.80 18.46 -24.40
C VAL A 172 -12.03 18.93 -23.18
N SER A 173 -12.57 19.92 -22.48
CA SER A 173 -12.08 20.38 -21.19
C SER A 173 -12.30 19.27 -20.15
N VAL A 174 -11.41 18.28 -20.13
CA VAL A 174 -11.26 17.35 -19.03
C VAL A 174 -9.80 17.38 -18.63
N ASN A 175 -9.51 18.28 -17.69
CA ASN A 175 -8.24 18.38 -16.97
C ASN A 175 -8.10 17.17 -16.02
N ARG A 176 -8.02 15.95 -16.56
CA ARG A 176 -7.67 14.75 -15.80
C ARG A 176 -6.20 14.47 -16.01
N ARG A 177 -5.35 15.20 -15.28
CA ARG A 177 -4.00 14.76 -14.99
C ARG A 177 -4.14 13.45 -14.20
N HIS A 178 -4.00 12.31 -14.87
CA HIS A 178 -3.88 11.03 -14.18
C HIS A 178 -2.56 11.06 -13.42
N THR A 179 -2.62 11.34 -12.12
CA THR A 179 -1.47 11.19 -11.23
C THR A 179 -1.16 9.70 -11.16
N GLN A 180 0.01 9.30 -11.64
CA GLN A 180 0.47 7.92 -11.50
C GLN A 180 0.74 7.66 -10.02
N TYR A 181 -0.20 7.01 -9.32
CA TYR A 181 0.00 6.59 -7.95
C TYR A 181 0.87 5.33 -7.93
N SER A 182 2.12 5.53 -7.55
CA SER A 182 3.14 4.48 -7.43
C SER A 182 3.60 4.37 -5.98
N PHE A 183 3.94 3.18 -5.51
CA PHE A 183 4.36 2.91 -4.13
C PHE A 183 5.37 1.75 -4.09
N LEU A 184 6.19 1.69 -3.02
CA LEU A 184 7.11 0.57 -2.79
C LEU A 184 6.45 -0.52 -1.97
N CYS A 185 6.55 -1.75 -2.46
CA CYS A 185 6.15 -2.96 -1.75
C CYS A 185 7.27 -4.00 -1.75
N THR A 186 7.23 -4.88 -0.76
CA THR A 186 8.00 -6.12 -0.73
C THR A 186 7.50 -7.01 -1.86
N GLY A 187 8.37 -7.39 -2.80
CA GLY A 187 8.01 -8.34 -3.88
C GLY A 187 8.26 -9.78 -3.44
N GLU A 188 7.45 -10.72 -3.90
CA GLU A 188 7.92 -12.11 -3.97
C GLU A 188 9.02 -12.17 -5.04
N PRO A 189 10.06 -13.00 -4.87
CA PRO A 189 11.01 -13.25 -5.93
C PRO A 189 10.25 -13.83 -7.11
N ASP A 190 10.21 -13.11 -8.23
CA ASP A 190 9.73 -13.65 -9.48
C ASP A 190 10.45 -15.00 -9.69
N SER A 191 9.68 -16.08 -9.68
CA SER A 191 10.18 -17.38 -10.10
C SER A 191 10.55 -17.25 -11.57
N ALA A 192 11.82 -16.98 -11.83
CA ALA A 192 12.39 -17.06 -13.16
C ALA A 192 12.26 -18.53 -13.63
N GLY A 193 11.44 -18.76 -14.65
CA GLY A 193 11.24 -20.07 -15.28
C GLY A 193 10.03 -20.09 -16.19
#